data_AF-A0A7X8XD17-F1
#
_entry.id   AF-A0A7X8XD17-F1
#
_cell.length_a   1.000
_cell.length_b   1.000
_cell.length_c   1.000
_cell.angle_alpha   90.00
_cell.angle_beta   90.00
_cell.angle_gamma   90.00
#
_symmetry.space_group_name_H-M   'P 1'
#
loop_
_entity.id
_entity.type
_entity.pdbx_description
1 polymer ?
#
loop_
_entity_poly.entity_id
_entity_poly.type
_entity_poly.pdbx_seq_one_letter_code
_entity_poly.pdbx_strand_id
1 'polypeptide(L)'
;QYVISSTNETFIGQRTLLPVATPYSKDFPAPKFRSAVQADETGWTLEWSISWADLKTDPPADYDSWFGNFIVNRLGDIREVVSYSMTLGNNHNVEQFGFLKFLGAGDR
;
A
#
# COMPACT_ATOMS: atom_id res chain seq x y z
N GLN A 1 18.63 -5.94 4.78
CA GLN A 1 18.71 -6.08 3.31
C GLN A 1 20.18 -6.13 2.95
N TYR A 2 20.64 -7.13 2.19
CA TYR A 2 22.04 -7.21 1.76
C TYR A 2 22.21 -6.37 0.50
N VAL A 3 23.13 -5.42 0.52
CA VAL A 3 23.64 -4.77 -0.70
C VAL A 3 25.09 -5.22 -0.82
N ILE A 4 25.42 -5.86 -1.94
CA ILE A 4 26.80 -6.24 -2.27
C ILE A 4 27.35 -5.12 -3.14
N SER A 5 28.36 -4.42 -2.61
CA SER A 5 29.12 -3.42 -3.36
C SER A 5 30.00 -4.10 -4.43
N SER A 6 30.36 -3.38 -5.50
CA SER A 6 31.35 -3.82 -6.50
C SER A 6 32.76 -4.03 -5.93
N THR A 7 33.00 -3.65 -4.67
CA THR A 7 34.21 -3.93 -3.88
C THR A 7 34.12 -5.21 -3.02
N ASN A 8 33.05 -6.01 -3.16
CA ASN A 8 32.79 -7.21 -2.36
C ASN A 8 32.60 -6.93 -0.85
N GLU A 9 32.31 -5.69 -0.50
CA GLU A 9 31.98 -5.27 0.86
C GLU A 9 30.50 -5.48 1.14
N THR A 10 30.20 -6.15 2.26
CA THR A 10 28.82 -6.46 2.67
C THR A 10 28.36 -5.44 3.69
N PHE A 11 27.40 -4.59 3.31
CA PHE A 11 26.83 -3.60 4.22
C PHE A 11 25.53 -4.14 4.82
N ILE A 12 25.48 -4.24 6.16
CA ILE A 12 24.27 -4.56 6.90
C ILE A 12 23.64 -3.25 7.34
N GLY A 13 22.66 -2.76 6.57
CA GLY A 13 21.76 -1.71 7.01
C GLY A 13 20.64 -2.30 7.84
N GLN A 14 20.65 -2.08 9.16
CA GLN A 14 19.46 -2.24 10.00
C GLN A 14 18.94 -0.86 10.37
N ARG A 15 17.79 -0.48 9.80
CA ARG A 15 17.04 0.69 10.24
C ARG A 15 15.98 0.21 11.22
N THR A 16 16.18 0.48 12.50
CA THR A 16 15.12 0.35 13.50
C THR A 16 14.09 1.45 13.22
N LEU A 17 13.05 1.11 12.49
CA LEU A 17 11.89 1.98 12.33
C LEU A 17 11.09 1.91 13.63
N LEU A 18 11.08 3.01 14.38
CA LEU A 18 10.07 3.17 15.42
C LEU A 18 8.69 3.07 14.74
N PRO A 19 7.74 2.30 15.29
CA PRO A 19 6.37 2.36 14.83
C PRO A 19 5.89 3.79 15.04
N VAL A 20 5.89 4.59 13.97
CA VAL A 20 5.13 5.83 13.96
C VAL A 20 3.69 5.37 14.01
N ALA A 21 2.97 5.80 15.04
CA ALA A 21 1.55 5.51 15.15
C ALA A 21 0.90 5.87 13.82
N THR A 22 0.42 4.85 13.11
CA THR A 22 -0.43 5.05 11.95
C THR A 22 -1.51 6.01 12.39
N PRO A 23 -1.84 7.05 11.62
CA PRO A 23 -3.12 7.73 11.81
C PRO A 23 -4.20 6.72 11.43
N TYR A 24 -4.50 5.81 12.36
CA TYR A 24 -5.72 5.06 12.34
C TYR A 24 -6.78 6.09 12.71
N SER A 25 -7.25 6.84 11.72
CA SER A 25 -8.52 7.52 11.86
C SER A 25 -9.54 6.40 12.00
N LYS A 26 -10.02 6.17 13.23
CA LYS A 26 -11.21 5.34 13.47
C LYS A 26 -12.39 5.83 12.63
N ASP A 27 -12.34 7.11 12.26
CA ASP A 27 -13.25 7.81 11.36
C ASP A 27 -12.62 7.93 9.97
N PHE A 28 -12.25 6.83 9.29
CA PHE A 28 -11.98 6.91 7.86
C PHE A 28 -13.29 7.34 7.20
N PRO A 29 -13.43 8.59 6.70
CA PRO A 29 -14.73 9.13 6.36
C PRO A 29 -15.11 8.68 4.96
N ALA A 30 -15.27 7.36 4.78
CA ALA A 30 -15.74 6.75 3.55
C ALA A 30 -17.04 5.96 3.82
N PRO A 31 -18.18 6.65 4.02
CA PRO A 31 -19.47 6.00 4.26
C PRO A 31 -19.87 4.97 3.20
N LYS A 32 -19.37 5.08 1.96
CA LYS A 32 -19.65 4.12 0.89
C LYS A 32 -18.48 3.16 0.61
N PHE A 33 -17.50 3.07 1.51
CA PHE A 33 -16.52 1.99 1.46
C PHE A 33 -17.24 0.65 1.57
N ARG A 34 -16.99 -0.24 0.60
CA ARG A 34 -17.51 -1.60 0.59
C ARG A 34 -16.34 -2.57 0.52
N SER A 35 -16.46 -3.68 1.22
CA SER A 35 -15.51 -4.77 1.11
C SER A 35 -16.20 -6.13 1.21
N ALA A 36 -15.59 -7.13 0.61
CA ALA A 36 -15.93 -8.53 0.75
C ALA A 36 -14.65 -9.32 1.01
N VAL A 37 -14.69 -10.20 2.01
CA VAL A 37 -13.55 -11.06 2.35
C VAL A 37 -13.99 -12.50 2.19
N GLN A 38 -13.20 -13.26 1.45
CA GLN A 38 -13.29 -14.71 1.38
C GLN A 38 -12.01 -15.30 1.99
N ALA A 39 -12.14 -16.17 2.97
CA ALA A 39 -11.00 -16.81 3.63
C ALA A 39 -11.19 -18.33 3.64
N ASP A 40 -10.08 -19.05 3.49
CA ASP A 40 -9.98 -20.50 3.58
C ASP A 40 -8.70 -20.91 4.32
N GLU A 41 -8.38 -22.20 4.32
CA GLU A 41 -7.20 -22.75 5.00
C GLU A 41 -5.87 -22.26 4.39
N THR A 42 -5.87 -21.76 3.15
CA THR A 42 -4.67 -21.32 2.43
C THR A 42 -4.43 -19.82 2.51
N GLY A 43 -5.46 -19.03 2.84
CA GLY A 43 -5.33 -17.59 2.98
C GLY A 43 -6.65 -16.85 2.92
N TRP A 44 -6.58 -15.58 2.49
CA TRP A 44 -7.75 -14.74 2.30
C TRP A 44 -7.62 -13.89 1.04
N THR A 45 -8.76 -13.61 0.44
CA THR A 45 -8.94 -12.64 -0.65
C THR A 45 -9.82 -11.51 -0.14
N LEU A 46 -9.42 -10.27 -0.44
CA LEU A 46 -10.18 -9.06 -0.16
C LEU A 46 -10.50 -8.37 -1.47
N GLU A 47 -11.79 -8.16 -1.70
CA GLU A 47 -12.28 -7.20 -2.70
C GLU A 47 -12.81 -5.97 -1.97
N TRP A 48 -12.54 -4.79 -2.52
CA TRP A 48 -12.99 -3.53 -1.93
C TRP A 48 -13.30 -2.49 -3.01
N SER A 49 -14.18 -1.57 -2.66
CA SER A 49 -14.60 -0.45 -3.50
C SER A 49 -14.70 0.80 -2.64
N ILE A 50 -14.12 1.89 -3.13
CA ILE A 50 -14.22 3.23 -2.53
C ILE A 50 -14.83 4.15 -3.56
N SER A 51 -15.85 4.91 -3.17
CA SER A 51 -16.41 5.91 -4.07
C SER A 51 -15.51 7.14 -4.16
N TRP A 52 -15.45 7.79 -5.32
CA TRP A 52 -14.70 9.04 -5.50
C TRP A 52 -15.17 10.15 -4.53
N ALA A 53 -16.47 10.18 -4.24
CA ALA A 53 -17.06 11.09 -3.25
C ALA A 53 -16.48 10.89 -1.84
N ASP A 54 -16.22 9.65 -1.43
CA ASP A 54 -15.59 9.34 -0.14
C ASP A 54 -14.12 9.76 -0.10
N LEU A 55 -13.44 9.69 -1.24
CA LEU A 55 -12.07 10.18 -1.41
C LEU A 55 -12.01 11.71 -1.51
N LYS A 56 -13.16 12.41 -1.52
CA LYS A 56 -13.27 13.87 -1.67
C LYS A 56 -12.51 14.38 -2.91
N THR A 57 -12.58 13.62 -3.99
CA THR A 57 -11.94 13.93 -5.27
C THR A 57 -12.90 13.63 -6.41
N ASP A 58 -12.69 14.28 -7.54
CA ASP A 58 -13.33 13.89 -8.78
C ASP A 58 -12.73 12.56 -9.31
N PRO A 59 -13.50 11.80 -10.11
CA PRO A 59 -12.96 10.64 -10.81
C PRO A 59 -11.74 11.04 -11.65
N PRO A 60 -10.68 10.21 -11.70
CA PRO A 60 -9.52 10.47 -12.55
C PRO A 60 -9.93 10.45 -14.03
N ALA A 61 -9.30 11.31 -14.83
CA ALA A 61 -9.44 11.26 -16.28
C ALA A 61 -8.71 10.04 -16.85
N ASP A 62 -9.04 9.69 -18.09
CA ASP A 62 -8.30 8.66 -18.81
C ASP A 62 -6.82 9.03 -18.89
N TYR A 63 -5.96 8.07 -18.56
CA TYR A 63 -4.51 8.22 -18.48
C TYR A 63 -4.02 9.12 -17.34
N ASP A 64 -4.83 9.45 -16.36
CA ASP A 64 -4.32 10.04 -15.12
C ASP A 64 -3.48 9.03 -14.32
N SER A 65 -2.56 9.57 -13.54
CA SER A 65 -1.71 8.81 -12.63
C SER A 65 -1.87 9.33 -11.21
N TRP A 66 -2.15 8.45 -10.27
CA TRP A 66 -2.12 8.77 -8.83
C TRP A 66 -0.95 8.08 -8.13
N PHE A 67 -0.46 8.68 -7.05
CA PHE A 67 0.46 8.00 -6.15
C PHE A 67 -0.32 7.06 -5.24
N GLY A 68 0.12 5.81 -5.14
CA GLY A 68 -0.56 4.80 -4.36
C GLY A 68 0.38 3.75 -3.78
N ASN A 69 -0.07 3.13 -2.70
CA ASN A 69 0.61 2.04 -2.06
C ASN A 69 -0.40 1.07 -1.43
N PHE A 70 -0.12 -0.22 -1.53
CA PHE A 70 -0.88 -1.27 -0.86
C PHE A 70 0.03 -1.94 0.15
N ILE A 71 -0.46 -2.13 1.37
CA ILE A 71 0.30 -2.74 2.47
C ILE A 71 -0.49 -3.90 3.04
N VAL A 72 0.17 -5.04 3.16
CA VAL A 72 -0.32 -6.23 3.83
C VAL A 72 0.48 -6.42 5.11
N ASN A 73 -0.24 -6.49 6.24
CA ASN A 73 0.35 -6.71 7.55
C ASN A 73 0.01 -8.11 8.06
N ARG A 74 1.01 -8.88 8.49
CA ARG A 74 0.83 -10.11 9.25
C ARG A 74 0.96 -9.81 10.73
N LEU A 75 -0.10 -10.05 11.49
CA LEU A 75 -0.19 -9.75 12.93
C LEU A 75 0.16 -10.95 13.83
N GLY A 76 0.93 -11.92 13.33
CA GLY A 76 1.37 -13.09 14.11
C GLY A 76 2.57 -12.81 15.01
N ASP A 77 3.10 -13.88 15.63
CA ASP A 77 4.31 -13.81 16.47
C ASP A 77 5.51 -13.22 15.73
N ILE A 78 5.64 -13.57 14.45
CA ILE A 78 6.51 -12.86 13.50
C ILE A 78 5.66 -11.82 12.79
N ARG A 79 5.93 -10.55 13.09
CA ARG A 79 5.34 -9.42 12.40
C ARG A 79 6.03 -9.24 11.06
N GLU A 80 5.24 -9.29 10.00
CA GLU A 80 5.72 -9.09 8.63
C GLU A 80 4.91 -7.99 7.98
N VAL A 81 5.60 -7.14 7.22
CA VAL A 81 4.97 -6.09 6.42
C VAL A 81 5.46 -6.22 5.00
N VAL A 82 4.52 -6.38 4.08
CA VAL A 82 4.76 -6.42 2.64
C VAL A 82 4.03 -5.25 2.01
N SER A 83 4.69 -4.54 1.11
CA SER A 83 4.11 -3.39 0.43
C SER A 83 4.38 -3.44 -1.07
N TYR A 84 3.44 -2.92 -1.85
CA TYR A 84 3.59 -2.81 -3.32
C TYR A 84 4.79 -1.94 -3.70
N SER A 85 4.95 -0.82 -2.99
CA SER A 85 6.08 0.09 -3.16
C SER A 85 7.14 -0.12 -2.07
N MET A 86 8.35 0.41 -2.26
CA MET A 86 9.48 0.29 -1.31
C MET A 86 9.34 1.18 -0.06
N THR A 87 8.14 1.22 0.52
CA THR A 87 7.81 1.98 1.73
C THR A 87 8.09 1.19 3.01
N LEU A 88 8.23 -0.13 2.94
CA LEU A 88 8.38 -1.03 4.11
C LEU A 88 7.23 -0.82 5.13
N GLY A 89 6.01 -0.59 4.63
CA GLY A 89 4.85 -0.29 5.48
C GLY A 89 4.73 1.16 5.96
N ASN A 90 5.67 2.04 5.60
CA ASN A 90 5.63 3.44 5.98
C ASN A 90 4.69 4.24 5.07
N ASN A 91 3.55 4.66 5.63
CA ASN A 91 2.54 5.47 4.93
C ASN A 91 2.85 6.97 4.87
N HIS A 92 3.93 7.44 5.48
CA HIS A 92 4.28 8.86 5.55
C HIS A 92 5.32 9.28 4.51
N ASN A 93 5.90 8.34 3.76
CA ASN A 93 6.88 8.64 2.73
C ASN A 93 6.25 8.57 1.33
N VAL A 94 5.44 9.58 1.01
CA VAL A 94 4.66 9.63 -0.25
C VAL A 94 5.57 9.62 -1.48
N GLU A 95 6.81 10.12 -1.37
CA GLU A 95 7.81 10.08 -2.43
C GLU A 95 8.21 8.66 -2.85
N GLN A 96 7.96 7.66 -2.00
CA GLN A 96 8.24 6.26 -2.29
C GLN A 96 7.01 5.50 -2.81
N PHE A 97 5.87 6.16 -3.00
CA PHE A 97 4.67 5.50 -3.52
C PHE A 97 4.85 5.15 -4.99
N GLY A 98 4.20 4.06 -5.41
CA GLY A 98 4.12 3.71 -6.82
C GLY A 98 3.07 4.54 -7.55
N PHE A 99 2.94 4.30 -8.85
CA PHE A 99 1.90 4.90 -9.67
C PHE A 99 0.72 3.94 -9.88
N LEU A 100 -0.49 4.47 -9.73
CA LEU A 100 -1.74 3.88 -10.18
C LEU A 100 -2.15 4.61 -11.47
N LYS A 101 -2.07 3.93 -12.60
CA LYS A 101 -2.46 4.49 -13.90
C LYS A 101 -3.91 4.12 -14.20
N PHE A 102 -4.75 5.12 -14.41
CA PHE A 102 -6.13 4.91 -14.86
C PHE A 102 -6.12 4.84 -16.38
N LEU A 103 -6.57 3.71 -16.93
CA LEU A 103 -6.60 3.50 -18.38
C LEU A 103 -7.98 3.83 -18.94
N GLY A 104 -8.02 4.32 -20.18
CA GLY A 104 -9.28 4.59 -20.87
C GLY A 104 -10.08 3.30 -21.07
N ALA A 105 -11.39 3.39 -20.85
CA ALA A 105 -12.30 2.25 -21.01
C ALA A 105 -12.41 1.87 -22.49
N GLY A 106 -11.55 0.96 -22.94
CA GLY A 106 -11.61 0.39 -24.29
C GLY A 106 -10.49 0.78 -25.25
N ASP A 107 -9.49 1.55 -24.80
CA ASP A 107 -8.31 1.83 -25.60
C ASP A 107 -7.42 0.56 -25.63
N ARG A 108 -7.50 -0.15 -26.76
CA ARG A 108 -6.63 -1.26 -27.15
C ARG A 108 -5.65 -0.82 -28.23
#